data_AF-I9BL20-F1
#
_entry.id   AF-I9BL20-F1
#
_cell.length_a   1.000
_cell.length_b   1.000
_cell.length_c   1.000
_cell.angle_alpha   90.00
_cell.angle_beta   90.00
_cell.angle_gamma   90.00
#
_symmetry.space_group_name_H-M   'P 1'
#
loop_
_entity.id
_entity.type
_entity.pdbx_description
1 polymer ?
#
loop_
_entity_poly.entity_id
_entity_poly.type
_entity_poly.pdbx_seq_one_letter_code
_entity_poly.pdbx_strand_id
1 'polypeptide(L)'
;MIQGKKFISPGTWFSMIYPSDWSEFEDGEGSFLFYNPEHWTGNFRISAYKEDAAAPGGMNYGKDSVRQELKENPSASLVKVGHLECAYSKEMFEEEGTYYTSHLWVTGIDNVAFECSFTVPKGEHVYEAEKIISSLEIRKDGQKYPAEIIPIRLSEIYQVNEAYEWVTDTVKTQLKKDFQGLEEDLQKIQDVIDSGVLSPKKKEPWLAFGIAICTILANEVEGMEWMTLVDGNREVPVLRYEGSEQLIDPMKLLWSRVKAGEACEVAEAYKQALIH
;
A
#
# COMPACT_ATOMS: atom_id res chain seq x y z
N MET A 1 -0.85 -15.95 16.65
CA MET A 1 -1.00 -14.90 15.64
C MET A 1 0.14 -15.07 14.65
N ILE A 2 -0.12 -14.98 13.35
CA ILE A 2 0.95 -14.97 12.35
C ILE A 2 1.72 -13.66 12.55
N GLN A 3 3.03 -13.77 12.81
CA GLN A 3 3.91 -12.62 12.94
C GLN A 3 4.26 -12.11 11.55
N GLY A 4 4.07 -10.81 11.29
CA GLY A 4 4.30 -10.22 9.98
C GLY A 4 3.69 -8.83 9.84
N LYS A 5 3.85 -8.26 8.65
CA LYS A 5 3.21 -7.01 8.21
C LYS A 5 1.87 -7.32 7.57
N LYS A 6 0.84 -6.51 7.83
CA LYS A 6 -0.46 -6.63 7.18
C LYS A 6 -0.48 -5.84 5.89
N PHE A 7 -0.99 -6.44 4.83
CA PHE A 7 -1.33 -5.76 3.58
C PHE A 7 -2.85 -5.74 3.41
N ILE A 8 -3.41 -4.62 2.96
CA ILE A 8 -4.81 -4.51 2.53
C ILE A 8 -4.77 -3.94 1.11
N SER A 9 -5.34 -4.67 0.15
CA SER A 9 -5.31 -4.26 -1.25
C SER A 9 -6.06 -2.93 -1.48
N PRO A 10 -5.72 -2.17 -2.54
CA PRO A 10 -6.54 -1.06 -3.00
C PRO A 10 -8.01 -1.47 -3.17
N GLY A 11 -8.93 -0.58 -2.79
CA GLY A 11 -10.37 -0.87 -2.78
C GLY A 11 -10.79 -1.87 -1.70
N THR A 12 -9.87 -2.28 -0.84
CA THR A 12 -10.07 -3.17 0.29
C THR A 12 -10.63 -4.54 -0.09
N TRP A 13 -10.27 -5.14 -1.22
CA TRP A 13 -10.83 -6.44 -1.65
C TRP A 13 -10.34 -7.60 -0.79
N PHE A 14 -9.06 -7.60 -0.45
CA PHE A 14 -8.45 -8.65 0.36
C PHE A 14 -7.42 -8.08 1.33
N SER A 15 -7.04 -8.91 2.30
CA SER A 15 -5.87 -8.69 3.14
C SER A 15 -5.06 -9.95 3.32
N MET A 16 -3.77 -9.78 3.62
CA MET A 16 -2.84 -10.86 3.92
C MET A 16 -1.79 -10.40 4.93
N ILE A 17 -1.07 -11.37 5.50
CA ILE A 17 0.10 -11.13 6.34
C ILE A 17 1.34 -11.64 5.60
N TYR A 18 2.34 -10.77 5.48
CA TYR A 18 3.62 -11.08 4.83
C TYR A 18 4.81 -10.88 5.79
N PRO A 19 5.99 -11.48 5.52
CA PRO A 19 7.15 -11.38 6.41
C PRO A 19 7.53 -9.92 6.73
N SER A 20 7.96 -9.67 7.96
CA SER A 20 8.26 -8.30 8.43
C SER A 20 9.50 -7.68 7.78
N ASP A 21 10.42 -8.52 7.30
CA ASP A 21 11.64 -8.15 6.58
C ASP A 21 11.43 -7.97 5.07
N TRP A 22 10.21 -8.17 4.58
CA TRP A 22 9.85 -7.92 3.19
C TRP A 22 9.27 -6.50 3.00
N SER A 23 9.37 -6.03 1.76
CA SER A 23 8.81 -4.77 1.28
C SER A 23 8.00 -4.99 -0.01
N GLU A 24 7.08 -4.06 -0.30
CA GLU A 24 6.34 -4.02 -1.55
C GLU A 24 7.17 -3.32 -2.63
N PHE A 25 7.10 -3.80 -3.87
CA PHE A 25 7.81 -3.25 -5.03
C PHE A 25 6.89 -3.17 -6.25
N GLU A 26 7.29 -2.36 -7.23
CA GLU A 26 6.54 -2.16 -8.46
C GLU A 26 6.40 -3.46 -9.24
N ASP A 27 5.19 -3.68 -9.78
CA ASP A 27 4.85 -4.82 -10.64
C ASP A 27 3.79 -4.37 -11.68
N GLY A 28 3.16 -5.31 -12.37
CA GLY A 28 2.10 -4.98 -13.34
C GLY A 28 0.82 -4.42 -12.68
N GLU A 29 0.01 -3.71 -13.46
CA GLU A 29 -1.30 -3.20 -13.00
C GLU A 29 -2.16 -4.33 -12.41
N GLY A 30 -2.62 -4.15 -11.17
CA GLY A 30 -3.42 -5.13 -10.44
C GLY A 30 -2.65 -6.30 -9.83
N SER A 31 -1.33 -6.29 -9.91
CA SER A 31 -0.41 -7.24 -9.27
C SER A 31 0.44 -6.55 -8.20
N PHE A 32 0.76 -7.26 -7.13
CA PHE A 32 1.55 -6.75 -6.01
C PHE A 32 2.75 -7.66 -5.75
N LEU A 33 3.96 -7.11 -5.82
CA LEU A 33 5.23 -7.83 -5.63
C LEU A 33 5.81 -7.56 -4.24
N PHE A 34 6.22 -8.63 -3.56
CA PHE A 34 6.91 -8.57 -2.28
C PHE A 34 8.15 -9.45 -2.27
N TYR A 35 9.24 -8.92 -1.71
CA TYR A 35 10.46 -9.69 -1.42
C TYR A 35 11.28 -9.02 -0.31
N ASN A 36 12.25 -9.75 0.24
CA ASN A 36 13.26 -9.17 1.14
C ASN A 36 14.38 -8.50 0.31
N PRO A 37 14.57 -7.17 0.39
CA PRO A 37 15.60 -6.48 -0.38
C PRO A 37 17.04 -6.69 0.12
N GLU A 38 17.23 -7.10 1.38
CA GLU A 38 18.54 -7.31 2.00
C GLU A 38 19.02 -8.76 1.84
N HIS A 39 18.11 -9.70 2.04
CA HIS A 39 18.36 -11.14 2.01
C HIS A 39 17.29 -11.82 1.15
N TRP A 40 17.49 -11.79 -0.16
CA TRP A 40 16.52 -12.32 -1.11
C TRP A 40 16.22 -13.81 -0.89
N THR A 41 14.96 -14.12 -0.55
CA THR A 41 14.43 -15.48 -0.37
C THR A 41 13.41 -15.87 -1.44
N GLY A 42 13.12 -14.96 -2.39
CA GLY A 42 12.19 -15.17 -3.48
C GLY A 42 11.30 -13.96 -3.73
N ASN A 43 10.61 -13.98 -4.87
CA ASN A 43 9.69 -12.93 -5.30
C ASN A 43 8.26 -13.46 -5.22
N PHE A 44 7.47 -12.96 -4.27
CA PHE A 44 6.06 -13.29 -4.16
C PHE A 44 5.22 -12.27 -4.89
N ARG A 45 4.33 -12.72 -5.78
CA ARG A 45 3.34 -11.87 -6.43
C ARG A 45 1.95 -12.34 -6.11
N ILE A 46 1.02 -11.39 -6.01
CA ILE A 46 -0.40 -11.68 -5.90
C ILE A 46 -1.21 -10.71 -6.75
N SER A 47 -2.13 -11.27 -7.52
CA SER A 47 -3.20 -10.54 -8.21
C SER A 47 -4.54 -11.05 -7.72
N ALA A 48 -5.54 -10.16 -7.72
CA ALA A 48 -6.90 -10.52 -7.32
C ALA A 48 -7.91 -10.08 -8.39
N TYR A 49 -8.85 -10.97 -8.69
CA TYR A 49 -9.94 -10.74 -9.64
C TYR A 49 -11.25 -10.94 -8.91
N LYS A 50 -12.16 -9.97 -9.02
CA LYS A 50 -13.42 -9.96 -8.30
C LYS A 50 -14.60 -9.93 -9.26
N GLU A 51 -15.55 -10.83 -9.03
CA GLU A 51 -16.83 -10.86 -9.73
C GLU A 51 -17.93 -10.21 -8.88
N ASP A 52 -19.00 -9.73 -9.51
CA ASP A 52 -20.18 -9.29 -8.78
C ASP A 52 -20.79 -10.46 -7.99
N ALA A 53 -20.83 -10.34 -6.66
CA ALA A 53 -21.40 -11.34 -5.77
C ALA A 53 -22.88 -11.65 -6.09
N ALA A 54 -23.61 -10.69 -6.66
CA ALA A 54 -25.01 -10.85 -7.04
C ALA A 54 -25.20 -11.51 -8.41
N ALA A 55 -24.15 -11.62 -9.23
CA ALA A 55 -24.22 -12.26 -10.53
C ALA A 55 -24.47 -13.78 -10.41
N PRO A 56 -25.13 -14.42 -11.39
CA PRO A 56 -25.32 -15.86 -11.40
C PRO A 56 -23.97 -16.61 -11.31
N GLY A 57 -23.72 -17.28 -10.19
CA GLY A 57 -22.46 -17.98 -9.94
C GLY A 57 -21.34 -17.10 -9.37
N GLY A 58 -21.55 -15.79 -9.17
CA GLY A 58 -20.54 -14.85 -8.69
C GLY A 58 -19.89 -15.29 -7.37
N MET A 59 -20.67 -15.74 -6.39
CA MET A 59 -20.15 -16.27 -5.11
C MET A 59 -19.33 -17.56 -5.24
N ASN A 60 -19.34 -18.23 -6.39
CA ASN A 60 -18.49 -19.39 -6.66
C ASN A 60 -17.26 -19.03 -7.51
N TYR A 61 -17.09 -17.77 -7.92
CA TYR A 61 -16.06 -17.34 -8.85
C TYR A 61 -14.67 -17.83 -8.43
N GLY A 62 -14.29 -17.62 -7.16
CA GLY A 62 -13.01 -18.11 -6.64
C GLY A 62 -12.82 -19.62 -6.79
N LYS A 63 -13.85 -20.41 -6.45
CA LYS A 63 -13.83 -21.87 -6.56
C LYS A 63 -13.81 -22.34 -8.02
N ASP A 64 -14.54 -21.66 -8.88
CA ASP A 64 -14.64 -22.00 -10.29
C ASP A 64 -13.34 -21.66 -11.03
N SER A 65 -12.62 -20.61 -10.63
CA SER A 65 -11.26 -20.33 -11.12
C SER A 65 -10.27 -21.44 -10.78
N VAL A 66 -10.32 -22.02 -9.57
CA VAL A 66 -9.49 -23.19 -9.20
C VAL A 66 -9.80 -24.39 -10.09
N ARG A 67 -11.09 -24.68 -10.32
CA ARG A 67 -11.52 -25.79 -11.18
C ARG A 67 -11.10 -25.59 -12.62
N GLN A 68 -11.15 -24.35 -13.10
CA GLN A 68 -10.76 -24.00 -14.44
C GLN A 68 -9.25 -24.22 -14.63
N GLU A 69 -8.41 -23.73 -13.72
CA GLU A 69 -6.96 -23.94 -13.79
C GLU A 69 -6.60 -25.43 -13.79
N LEU A 70 -7.21 -26.25 -12.91
CA LEU A 70 -6.98 -27.70 -12.89
C LEU A 70 -7.41 -28.42 -14.18
N LYS A 71 -8.37 -27.84 -14.92
CA LYS A 71 -8.86 -28.39 -16.18
C LYS A 71 -7.97 -27.97 -17.36
N GLU A 72 -7.48 -26.74 -17.36
CA GLU A 72 -6.76 -26.14 -18.47
C GLU A 72 -5.25 -26.36 -18.40
N ASN A 73 -4.69 -26.50 -17.20
CA ASN A 73 -3.27 -26.72 -16.98
C ASN A 73 -2.99 -28.18 -16.55
N PRO A 74 -2.48 -29.04 -17.44
CA PRO A 74 -2.19 -30.44 -17.11
C PRO A 74 -1.09 -30.63 -16.06
N SER A 75 -0.28 -29.60 -15.81
CA SER A 75 0.75 -29.62 -14.76
C SER A 75 0.23 -29.22 -13.39
N ALA A 76 -0.98 -28.66 -13.32
CA ALA A 76 -1.60 -28.24 -12.08
C ALA A 76 -2.14 -29.45 -11.31
N SER A 77 -2.04 -29.38 -9.98
CA SER A 77 -2.58 -30.37 -9.06
C SER A 77 -3.27 -29.66 -7.91
N LEU A 78 -4.35 -30.27 -7.39
CA LEU A 78 -5.06 -29.72 -6.26
C LEU A 78 -4.23 -29.91 -4.99
N VAL A 79 -3.88 -28.80 -4.34
CA VAL A 79 -3.21 -28.79 -3.03
C VAL A 79 -4.02 -27.97 -2.03
N LYS A 80 -3.71 -28.14 -0.76
CA LYS A 80 -4.31 -27.36 0.32
C LYS A 80 -3.26 -26.50 1.00
N VAL A 81 -3.47 -25.18 1.00
CA VAL A 81 -2.60 -24.22 1.67
C VAL A 81 -3.39 -23.54 2.79
N GLY A 82 -3.08 -23.88 4.04
CA GLY A 82 -3.92 -23.48 5.18
C GLY A 82 -5.36 -24.00 5.05
N HIS A 83 -6.31 -23.08 4.88
CA HIS A 83 -7.72 -23.41 4.69
C HIS A 83 -8.18 -23.38 3.23
N LEU A 84 -7.29 -22.96 2.31
CA LEU A 84 -7.61 -22.74 0.90
C LEU A 84 -7.29 -23.97 0.05
N GLU A 85 -8.18 -24.25 -0.90
CA GLU A 85 -7.94 -25.16 -2.01
C GLU A 85 -7.26 -24.39 -3.14
N CYS A 86 -6.11 -24.87 -3.61
CA CYS A 86 -5.32 -24.20 -4.64
C CYS A 86 -5.04 -25.16 -5.80
N ALA A 87 -5.19 -24.68 -7.03
CA ALA A 87 -4.61 -25.31 -8.20
C ALA A 87 -3.14 -24.88 -8.25
N TYR A 88 -2.24 -25.83 -8.00
CA TYR A 88 -0.81 -25.56 -7.88
C TYR A 88 -0.03 -26.18 -9.04
N SER A 89 0.79 -25.38 -9.69
CA SER A 89 1.75 -25.81 -10.71
C SER A 89 3.13 -25.20 -10.45
N LYS A 90 4.15 -25.71 -11.13
CA LYS A 90 5.50 -25.15 -11.07
C LYS A 90 6.22 -25.33 -12.40
N GLU A 91 7.03 -24.34 -12.73
CA GLU A 91 7.85 -24.33 -13.94
C GLU A 91 9.29 -24.00 -13.58
N MET A 92 10.23 -24.72 -14.18
CA MET A 92 11.65 -24.46 -14.03
C MET A 92 12.16 -23.72 -15.26
N PHE A 93 12.96 -22.69 -15.02
CA PHE A 93 13.58 -21.91 -16.08
C PHE A 93 15.00 -21.53 -15.70
N GLU A 94 15.76 -21.06 -16.69
CA GLU A 94 17.12 -20.56 -16.52
C GLU A 94 17.14 -19.09 -16.92
N GLU A 95 17.71 -18.25 -16.07
CA GLU A 95 17.91 -16.83 -16.31
C GLU A 95 19.33 -16.46 -15.90
N GLU A 96 20.09 -15.88 -16.84
CA GLU A 96 21.49 -15.50 -16.65
C GLU A 96 22.39 -16.62 -16.08
N GLY A 97 22.15 -17.87 -16.49
CA GLY A 97 22.92 -19.03 -16.02
C GLY A 97 22.53 -19.56 -14.64
N THR A 98 21.51 -18.97 -14.02
CA THR A 98 20.94 -19.43 -12.74
C THR A 98 19.61 -20.12 -12.97
N TYR A 99 19.42 -21.28 -12.34
CA TYR A 99 18.16 -22.02 -12.42
C TYR A 99 17.19 -21.57 -11.34
N TYR A 100 15.96 -21.26 -11.74
CA TYR A 100 14.87 -20.87 -10.85
C TYR A 100 13.70 -21.85 -10.96
N THR A 101 12.81 -21.79 -9.99
CA THR A 101 11.48 -22.42 -10.04
C THR A 101 10.44 -21.35 -9.77
N SER A 102 9.53 -21.15 -10.72
CA SER A 102 8.32 -20.36 -10.53
C SER A 102 7.23 -21.29 -10.02
N HIS A 103 6.69 -20.99 -8.86
CA HIS A 103 5.58 -21.71 -8.25
C HIS A 103 4.31 -20.87 -8.43
N LEU A 104 3.21 -21.49 -8.89
CA LEU A 104 1.95 -20.81 -9.14
C LEU A 104 0.83 -21.46 -8.34
N TRP A 105 0.01 -20.65 -7.68
CA TRP A 105 -1.21 -21.05 -7.00
C TRP A 105 -2.38 -20.20 -7.51
N VAL A 106 -3.35 -20.85 -8.13
CA VAL A 106 -4.68 -20.24 -8.35
C VAL A 106 -5.58 -20.70 -7.22
N THR A 107 -6.17 -19.75 -6.49
CA THR A 107 -7.11 -20.02 -5.39
C THR A 107 -8.25 -18.99 -5.39
N GLY A 108 -9.17 -19.09 -4.43
CA GLY A 108 -10.24 -18.11 -4.33
C GLY A 108 -11.08 -18.28 -3.07
N ILE A 109 -11.71 -17.18 -2.67
CA ILE A 109 -12.64 -17.10 -1.55
C ILE A 109 -13.88 -16.37 -2.06
N ASP A 110 -15.04 -17.02 -1.97
CA ASP A 110 -16.32 -16.51 -2.46
C ASP A 110 -16.20 -15.95 -3.91
N ASN A 111 -16.49 -14.66 -4.09
CA ASN A 111 -16.49 -13.97 -5.38
C ASN A 111 -15.13 -13.39 -5.79
N VAL A 112 -14.04 -13.76 -5.10
CA VAL A 112 -12.69 -13.30 -5.41
C VAL A 112 -11.80 -14.50 -5.75
N ALA A 113 -11.14 -14.43 -6.90
CA ALA A 113 -10.08 -15.34 -7.31
C ALA A 113 -8.72 -14.66 -7.12
N PHE A 114 -7.72 -15.46 -6.78
CA PHE A 114 -6.34 -15.03 -6.58
C PHE A 114 -5.41 -15.83 -7.48
N GLU A 115 -4.46 -15.14 -8.07
CA GLU A 115 -3.30 -15.73 -8.72
C GLU A 115 -2.08 -15.33 -7.90
N CYS A 116 -1.45 -16.30 -7.26
CA CYS A 116 -0.24 -16.09 -6.47
C CYS A 116 0.93 -16.80 -7.15
N SER A 117 2.06 -16.12 -7.28
CA SER A 117 3.30 -16.77 -7.71
C SER A 117 4.44 -16.55 -6.73
N PHE A 118 5.37 -17.50 -6.69
CA PHE A 118 6.60 -17.38 -5.92
C PHE A 118 7.77 -17.90 -6.73
N THR A 119 8.69 -17.00 -7.09
CA THR A 119 9.89 -17.36 -7.86
C THR A 119 11.08 -17.43 -6.92
N VAL A 120 11.74 -18.59 -6.88
CA VAL A 120 12.88 -18.87 -6.01
C VAL A 120 14.00 -19.59 -6.78
N PRO A 121 15.25 -19.57 -6.29
CA PRO A 121 16.29 -20.45 -6.79
C PRO A 121 15.85 -21.91 -6.78
N LYS A 122 16.29 -22.68 -7.78
CA LYS A 122 15.94 -24.09 -7.90
C LYS A 122 16.31 -24.86 -6.63
N GLY A 123 15.31 -25.52 -6.04
CA GLY A 123 15.48 -26.39 -4.87
C GLY A 123 15.15 -25.72 -3.55
N GLU A 124 14.89 -24.41 -3.54
CA GLU A 124 14.46 -23.68 -2.35
C GLU A 124 13.02 -24.01 -1.93
N HIS A 125 12.72 -23.70 -0.67
CA HIS A 125 11.43 -23.95 -0.06
C HIS A 125 10.41 -22.84 -0.34
N VAL A 126 9.13 -23.20 -0.36
CA VAL A 126 8.01 -22.25 -0.61
C VAL A 126 7.27 -21.84 0.66
N TYR A 127 7.84 -22.10 1.84
CA TYR A 127 7.15 -21.93 3.12
C TYR A 127 6.65 -20.50 3.37
N GLU A 128 7.36 -19.49 2.87
CA GLU A 128 6.97 -18.09 3.01
C GLU A 128 5.71 -17.79 2.18
N ALA A 129 5.70 -18.19 0.91
CA ALA A 129 4.53 -18.05 0.05
C ALA A 129 3.32 -18.80 0.59
N GLU A 130 3.48 -20.05 1.06
CA GLU A 130 2.39 -20.81 1.65
C GLU A 130 1.81 -20.15 2.92
N LYS A 131 2.67 -19.54 3.76
CA LYS A 131 2.21 -18.77 4.92
C LYS A 131 1.42 -17.54 4.51
N ILE A 132 1.89 -16.79 3.51
CA ILE A 132 1.18 -15.61 2.98
C ILE A 132 -0.19 -16.03 2.45
N ILE A 133 -0.24 -17.02 1.56
CA ILE A 133 -1.47 -17.55 0.98
C ILE A 133 -2.43 -18.03 2.08
N SER A 134 -1.93 -18.74 3.10
CA SER A 134 -2.77 -19.26 4.19
C SER A 134 -3.45 -18.16 5.04
N SER A 135 -2.92 -16.93 4.98
CA SER A 135 -3.42 -15.76 5.70
C SER A 135 -4.38 -14.90 4.89
N LEU A 136 -4.65 -15.26 3.63
CA LEU A 136 -5.56 -14.51 2.78
C LEU A 136 -6.97 -14.48 3.38
N GLU A 137 -7.52 -13.26 3.43
CA GLU A 137 -8.89 -12.98 3.82
C GLU A 137 -9.50 -12.04 2.78
N ILE A 138 -10.78 -12.24 2.45
CA ILE A 138 -11.55 -11.26 1.68
C ILE A 138 -12.30 -10.32 2.61
N ARG A 139 -12.52 -9.09 2.15
CA ARG A 139 -13.50 -8.20 2.76
C ARG A 139 -14.81 -8.25 1.98
N LYS A 140 -15.91 -8.35 2.71
CA LYS A 140 -17.26 -8.54 2.16
C LYS A 140 -17.88 -7.21 1.78
N ASP A 141 -18.59 -7.21 0.66
CA ASP A 141 -19.33 -6.05 0.22
C ASP A 141 -20.40 -5.64 1.24
N GLY A 142 -20.51 -4.33 1.50
CA GLY A 142 -21.44 -3.77 2.48
C GLY A 142 -21.07 -4.00 3.95
N GLN A 143 -20.03 -4.79 4.25
CA GLN A 143 -19.53 -4.96 5.61
C GLN A 143 -18.65 -3.75 5.98
N LYS A 144 -18.92 -3.17 7.16
CA LYS A 144 -18.07 -2.13 7.73
C LYS A 144 -16.87 -2.76 8.43
N TYR A 145 -15.69 -2.28 8.08
CA TYR A 145 -14.44 -2.62 8.74
C TYR A 145 -13.98 -1.41 9.56
N PRO A 146 -13.41 -1.61 10.77
CA PRO A 146 -12.80 -0.52 11.52
C PRO A 146 -11.63 0.07 10.73
N ALA A 147 -11.26 1.32 11.07
CA ALA A 147 -10.04 1.92 10.55
C ALA A 147 -8.82 1.08 10.95
N GLU A 148 -7.93 0.83 9.99
CA GLU A 148 -6.71 0.07 10.21
C GLU A 148 -5.49 0.89 9.75
N ILE A 149 -4.40 0.75 10.50
CA ILE A 149 -3.08 1.30 10.14
C ILE A 149 -2.21 0.13 9.71
N ILE A 150 -1.77 0.18 8.46
CA ILE A 150 -0.89 -0.83 7.87
C ILE A 150 0.40 -0.17 7.40
N PRO A 151 1.51 -0.93 7.28
CA PRO A 151 2.71 -0.45 6.61
C PRO A 151 2.37 0.26 5.30
N ILE A 152 3.04 1.37 5.02
CA ILE A 152 2.74 2.16 3.84
C ILE A 152 2.83 1.29 2.58
N ARG A 153 1.78 1.37 1.76
CA ARG A 153 1.74 0.68 0.47
C ARG A 153 2.45 1.51 -0.59
N LEU A 154 2.90 0.86 -1.65
CA LEU A 154 3.55 1.50 -2.78
C LEU A 154 2.67 2.60 -3.42
N SER A 155 1.35 2.37 -3.50
CA SER A 155 0.39 3.37 -3.99
C SER A 155 0.36 4.67 -3.16
N GLU A 156 0.51 4.59 -1.84
CA GLU A 156 0.63 5.77 -0.98
C GLU A 156 2.03 6.38 -1.03
N ILE A 157 3.09 5.58 -1.23
CA ILE A 157 4.44 6.10 -1.50
C ILE A 157 4.42 6.98 -2.75
N TYR A 158 3.75 6.55 -3.82
CA TYR A 158 3.58 7.39 -5.02
C TYR A 158 2.83 8.68 -4.74
N GLN A 159 1.74 8.64 -3.97
CA GLN A 159 1.03 9.86 -3.57
C GLN A 159 1.93 10.83 -2.79
N VAL A 160 2.79 10.32 -1.90
CA VAL A 160 3.75 11.14 -1.15
C VAL A 160 4.75 11.81 -2.09
N ASN A 161 5.34 11.03 -3.01
CA ASN A 161 6.33 11.53 -3.95
C ASN A 161 5.75 12.55 -4.92
N GLU A 162 4.60 12.25 -5.55
CA GLU A 162 3.92 13.16 -6.49
C GLU A 162 3.54 14.49 -5.81
N ALA A 163 3.02 14.42 -4.58
CA ALA A 163 2.69 15.61 -3.81
C ALA A 163 3.93 16.45 -3.49
N TYR A 164 5.02 15.81 -3.09
CA TYR A 164 6.28 16.47 -2.76
C TYR A 164 6.92 17.14 -3.98
N GLU A 165 6.94 16.46 -5.12
CA GLU A 165 7.40 17.01 -6.40
C GLU A 165 6.56 18.22 -6.81
N TRP A 166 5.23 18.10 -6.74
CA TRP A 166 4.32 19.20 -7.07
C TRP A 166 4.53 20.43 -6.15
N VAL A 167 4.76 20.22 -4.85
CA VAL A 167 5.06 21.31 -3.91
C VAL A 167 6.40 21.96 -4.24
N THR A 168 7.42 21.17 -4.55
CA THR A 168 8.75 21.66 -4.95
C THR A 168 8.66 22.57 -6.18
N ASP A 169 7.94 22.12 -7.22
CA ASP A 169 7.70 22.90 -8.44
C ASP A 169 6.89 24.16 -8.19
N THR A 170 5.90 24.09 -7.30
CA THR A 170 5.06 25.23 -6.91
C THR A 170 5.89 26.29 -6.19
N VAL A 171 6.70 25.90 -5.21
CA VAL A 171 7.62 26.80 -4.49
C VAL A 171 8.61 27.44 -5.46
N LYS A 172 9.20 26.64 -6.36
CA LYS A 172 10.11 27.15 -7.39
C LYS A 172 9.44 28.15 -8.31
N THR A 173 8.21 27.88 -8.73
CA THR A 173 7.45 28.73 -9.65
C THR A 173 7.05 30.04 -9.00
N GLN A 174 6.48 29.99 -7.80
CA GLN A 174 5.93 31.16 -7.11
C GLN A 174 7.00 32.02 -6.44
N LEU A 175 8.00 31.40 -5.80
CA LEU A 175 8.97 32.12 -4.96
C LEU A 175 10.36 32.23 -5.58
N LYS A 176 10.64 31.50 -6.67
CA LYS A 176 11.99 31.36 -7.26
C LYS A 176 13.04 30.82 -6.27
N LYS A 177 12.58 30.08 -5.25
CA LYS A 177 13.41 29.41 -4.23
C LYS A 177 13.40 27.91 -4.47
N ASP A 178 14.45 27.23 -4.03
CA ASP A 178 14.48 25.77 -3.95
C ASP A 178 13.80 25.28 -2.66
N PHE A 179 13.30 24.06 -2.69
CA PHE A 179 12.63 23.38 -1.58
C PHE A 179 13.35 22.06 -1.31
N GLN A 180 13.83 21.87 -0.08
CA GLN A 180 14.68 20.74 0.32
C GLN A 180 13.96 19.75 1.24
N GLY A 181 12.77 20.10 1.74
CA GLY A 181 12.03 19.29 2.67
C GLY A 181 12.62 19.33 4.08
N LEU A 182 13.16 20.49 4.48
CA LEU A 182 13.72 20.75 5.81
C LEU A 182 12.84 21.72 6.61
N GLU A 183 13.07 21.85 7.93
CA GLU A 183 12.26 22.74 8.77
C GLU A 183 12.29 24.21 8.29
N GLU A 184 13.40 24.67 7.71
CA GLU A 184 13.52 26.02 7.13
C GLU A 184 12.60 26.27 5.92
N ASP A 185 12.11 25.20 5.27
CA ASP A 185 11.18 25.29 4.15
C ASP A 185 9.73 25.57 4.57
N LEU A 186 9.39 25.42 5.87
CA LEU A 186 8.06 25.73 6.38
C LEU A 186 7.65 27.17 6.06
N GLN A 187 8.58 28.12 6.12
CA GLN A 187 8.32 29.51 5.75
C GLN A 187 8.03 29.66 4.25
N LYS A 188 8.66 28.85 3.39
CA LYS A 188 8.38 28.87 1.95
C LYS A 188 6.98 28.34 1.66
N ILE A 189 6.49 27.35 2.41
CA ILE A 189 5.10 26.89 2.33
C ILE A 189 4.14 28.03 2.72
N GLN A 190 4.42 28.71 3.84
CA GLN A 190 3.61 29.84 4.30
C GLN A 190 3.57 30.97 3.25
N ASP A 191 4.73 31.36 2.70
CA ASP A 191 4.84 32.39 1.66
C ASP A 191 3.97 32.04 0.42
N VAL A 192 3.90 30.77 0.02
CA VAL A 192 3.02 30.33 -1.09
C VAL A 192 1.54 30.45 -0.71
N ILE A 193 1.16 30.02 0.50
CA ILE A 193 -0.21 30.13 1.00
C ILE A 193 -0.65 31.61 1.03
N ASP A 194 0.20 32.48 1.58
CA ASP A 194 -0.07 33.92 1.75
C ASP A 194 -0.15 34.67 0.42
N SER A 195 0.48 34.15 -0.64
CA SER A 195 0.34 34.70 -1.99
C SER A 195 -1.09 34.64 -2.54
N GLY A 196 -1.95 33.81 -1.94
CA GLY A 196 -3.34 33.62 -2.37
C GLY A 196 -3.51 32.81 -3.66
N VAL A 197 -2.44 32.19 -4.17
CA VAL A 197 -2.47 31.37 -5.39
C VAL A 197 -3.30 30.08 -5.21
N LEU A 198 -3.40 29.58 -3.98
CA LEU A 198 -4.15 28.38 -3.65
C LEU A 198 -5.64 28.69 -3.47
N SER A 199 -6.48 28.05 -4.27
CA SER A 199 -7.93 28.18 -4.11
C SER A 199 -8.39 27.48 -2.82
N PRO A 200 -9.13 28.13 -1.92
CA PRO A 200 -9.67 27.49 -0.72
C PRO A 200 -10.77 26.46 -1.01
N LYS A 201 -11.19 26.31 -2.28
CA LYS A 201 -12.21 25.34 -2.72
C LYS A 201 -11.63 24.05 -3.31
N LYS A 202 -10.33 24.02 -3.62
CA LYS A 202 -9.67 22.87 -4.24
C LYS A 202 -8.88 22.11 -3.19
N LYS A 203 -9.24 20.86 -2.88
CA LYS A 203 -8.65 20.09 -1.78
C LYS A 203 -7.19 19.71 -2.07
N GLU A 204 -6.91 19.35 -3.31
CA GLU A 204 -5.70 18.63 -3.73
C GLU A 204 -4.42 19.43 -3.44
N PRO A 205 -4.33 20.75 -3.77
CA PRO A 205 -3.15 21.55 -3.41
C PRO A 205 -2.88 21.61 -1.90
N TRP A 206 -3.93 21.77 -1.08
CA TRP A 206 -3.77 21.82 0.38
C TRP A 206 -3.35 20.49 0.96
N LEU A 207 -3.83 19.38 0.39
CA LEU A 207 -3.39 18.05 0.76
C LEU A 207 -1.92 17.85 0.40
N ALA A 208 -1.49 18.27 -0.78
CA ALA A 208 -0.10 18.16 -1.21
C ALA A 208 0.86 18.93 -0.27
N PHE A 209 0.50 20.16 0.11
CA PHE A 209 1.26 20.90 1.13
C PHE A 209 1.21 20.24 2.51
N GLY A 210 0.09 19.65 2.91
CA GLY A 210 0.00 18.86 4.14
C GLY A 210 0.95 17.66 4.12
N ILE A 211 1.04 16.97 2.98
CA ILE A 211 1.99 15.85 2.78
C ILE A 211 3.42 16.35 2.86
N ALA A 212 3.75 17.48 2.21
CA ALA A 212 5.10 18.04 2.28
C ALA A 212 5.53 18.43 3.71
N ILE A 213 4.60 18.95 4.53
CA ILE A 213 4.86 19.19 5.96
C ILE A 213 5.14 17.87 6.69
N CYS A 214 4.38 16.81 6.41
CA CYS A 214 4.70 15.49 6.93
C CYS A 214 6.06 14.98 6.43
N THR A 215 6.43 15.19 5.17
CA THR A 215 7.78 14.82 4.68
C THR A 215 8.88 15.54 5.47
N ILE A 216 8.70 16.82 5.79
CA ILE A 216 9.62 17.56 6.67
C ILE A 216 9.68 16.89 8.06
N LEU A 217 8.53 16.57 8.67
CA LEU A 217 8.49 15.88 9.96
C LEU A 217 9.24 14.54 9.92
N ALA A 218 9.06 13.76 8.85
CA ALA A 218 9.73 12.47 8.68
C ALA A 218 11.25 12.59 8.52
N ASN A 219 11.72 13.69 7.92
CA ASN A 219 13.15 13.96 7.74
C ASN A 219 13.81 14.50 9.01
N GLU A 220 13.10 15.32 9.79
CA GLU A 220 13.66 16.07 10.92
C GLU A 220 13.48 15.33 12.26
N VAL A 221 12.52 14.41 12.36
CA VAL A 221 12.18 13.71 13.62
C VAL A 221 12.41 12.22 13.50
N GLU A 222 13.43 11.73 14.20
CA GLU A 222 13.74 10.30 14.32
C GLU A 222 12.54 9.51 14.88
N GLY A 223 12.24 8.36 14.28
CA GLY A 223 11.12 7.51 14.68
C GLY A 223 9.78 7.86 14.02
N MET A 224 9.73 8.85 13.12
CA MET A 224 8.55 9.10 12.29
C MET A 224 8.47 8.11 11.13
N GLU A 225 7.39 7.35 11.07
CA GLU A 225 7.14 6.37 10.03
C GLU A 225 5.91 6.72 9.20
N TRP A 226 6.04 6.56 7.88
CA TRP A 226 4.91 6.60 6.97
C TRP A 226 4.12 5.29 7.04
N MET A 227 2.79 5.44 7.12
CA MET A 227 1.82 4.35 7.17
C MET A 227 0.69 4.62 6.18
N THR A 228 -0.05 3.57 5.80
CA THR A 228 -1.34 3.73 5.13
C THR A 228 -2.45 3.61 6.16
N LEU A 229 -3.31 4.63 6.22
CA LEU A 229 -4.60 4.56 6.90
C LEU A 229 -5.64 4.02 5.93
N VAL A 230 -6.30 2.93 6.30
CA VAL A 230 -7.46 2.36 5.60
C VAL A 230 -8.70 2.55 6.46
N ASP A 231 -9.53 3.54 6.13
CA ASP A 231 -10.78 3.86 6.83
C ASP A 231 -11.94 3.92 5.83
N GLY A 232 -12.60 2.77 5.62
CA GLY A 232 -13.58 2.60 4.55
C GLY A 232 -12.95 2.85 3.19
N ASN A 233 -13.51 3.79 2.42
CA ASN A 233 -12.99 4.20 1.11
C ASN A 233 -11.84 5.22 1.21
N ARG A 234 -11.47 5.64 2.42
CA ARG A 234 -10.36 6.56 2.64
C ARG A 234 -9.10 5.74 2.85
N GLU A 235 -8.29 5.67 1.82
CA GLU A 235 -6.97 5.03 1.81
C GLU A 235 -5.93 6.13 1.54
N VAL A 236 -5.11 6.48 2.54
CA VAL A 236 -4.24 7.67 2.47
C VAL A 236 -2.94 7.49 3.25
N PRO A 237 -1.85 8.21 2.86
CA PRO A 237 -0.64 8.26 3.66
C PRO A 237 -0.87 9.07 4.94
N VAL A 238 -0.38 8.55 6.06
CA VAL A 238 -0.33 9.23 7.37
C VAL A 238 1.02 8.98 8.02
N LEU A 239 1.44 9.86 8.93
CA LEU A 239 2.61 9.61 9.76
C LEU A 239 2.22 9.07 11.13
N ARG A 240 3.09 8.24 11.69
CA ARG A 240 3.00 7.72 13.05
C ARG A 240 4.38 7.76 13.68
N TYR A 241 4.45 8.24 14.92
CA TYR A 241 5.67 8.12 15.71
C TYR A 241 5.81 6.69 16.25
N GLU A 242 7.02 6.14 16.22
CA GLU A 242 7.30 4.78 16.69
C GLU A 242 6.80 4.58 18.13
N GLY A 243 6.01 3.53 18.35
CA GLY A 243 5.41 3.24 19.64
C GLY A 243 4.22 4.12 20.05
N SER A 244 3.78 5.05 19.20
CA SER A 244 2.58 5.87 19.42
C SER A 244 1.37 5.36 18.63
N GLU A 245 0.18 5.50 19.22
CA GLU A 245 -1.10 5.30 18.54
C GLU A 245 -1.61 6.58 17.85
N GLN A 246 -0.95 7.72 18.10
CA GLN A 246 -1.33 8.97 17.46
C GLN A 246 -0.85 9.03 16.01
N LEU A 247 -1.74 9.54 15.16
CA LEU A 247 -1.51 9.69 13.74
C LEU A 247 -1.51 11.17 13.37
N ILE A 248 -0.50 11.55 12.60
CA ILE A 248 -0.45 12.87 11.96
C ILE A 248 -1.03 12.68 10.56
N ASP A 249 -2.21 13.25 10.37
CA ASP A 249 -2.94 13.18 9.12
C ASP A 249 -2.64 14.44 8.27
N PRO A 250 -2.01 14.30 7.09
CA PRO A 250 -1.71 15.44 6.21
C PRO A 250 -2.92 16.35 5.94
N MET A 251 -4.12 15.77 5.86
CA MET A 251 -5.36 16.51 5.63
C MET A 251 -5.75 17.41 6.80
N LYS A 252 -5.38 17.06 8.03
CA LYS A 252 -5.71 17.83 9.24
C LYS A 252 -4.75 19.00 9.46
N LEU A 253 -3.54 18.94 8.89
CA LEU A 253 -2.56 20.02 9.02
C LEU A 253 -3.06 21.31 8.34
N LEU A 254 -3.59 21.19 7.12
CA LEU A 254 -4.01 22.36 6.32
C LEU A 254 -5.47 22.29 5.85
N TRP A 255 -5.82 21.33 4.98
CA TRP A 255 -7.11 21.31 4.29
C TRP A 255 -8.33 21.41 5.23
N SER A 256 -8.30 20.69 6.35
CA SER A 256 -9.41 20.69 7.31
C SER A 256 -9.67 22.08 7.91
N ARG A 257 -8.60 22.86 8.16
CA ARG A 257 -8.69 24.24 8.68
C ARG A 257 -9.23 25.20 7.62
N VAL A 258 -8.69 25.13 6.40
CA VAL A 258 -9.16 25.94 5.26
C VAL A 258 -10.65 25.69 4.99
N LYS A 259 -11.06 24.43 5.01
CA LYS A 259 -12.47 24.06 4.82
C LYS A 259 -13.38 24.61 5.92
N ALA A 260 -12.87 24.76 7.14
CA ALA A 260 -13.58 25.38 8.26
C ALA A 260 -13.56 26.93 8.22
N GLY A 261 -12.82 27.54 7.29
CA GLY A 261 -12.64 29.00 7.21
C GLY A 261 -11.64 29.55 8.23
N GLU A 262 -10.80 28.70 8.79
CA GLU A 262 -9.75 29.07 9.73
C GLU A 262 -8.48 29.52 8.99
N ALA A 263 -7.65 30.32 9.67
CA ALA A 263 -6.32 30.66 9.17
C ALA A 263 -5.38 29.44 9.24
N CYS A 264 -4.48 29.33 8.27
CA CYS A 264 -3.47 28.28 8.22
C CYS A 264 -2.10 28.85 8.54
N GLU A 265 -1.68 28.67 9.80
CA GLU A 265 -0.32 28.93 10.25
C GLU A 265 0.49 27.64 10.18
N VAL A 266 1.37 27.53 9.17
CA VAL A 266 2.15 26.32 8.87
C VAL A 266 3.05 25.94 10.03
N ALA A 267 3.75 26.90 10.62
CA ALA A 267 4.65 26.66 11.74
C ALA A 267 3.91 26.16 13.00
N GLU A 268 2.68 26.62 13.23
CA GLU A 268 1.85 26.14 14.33
C GLU A 268 1.36 24.71 14.07
N ALA A 269 0.90 24.43 12.85
CA ALA A 269 0.47 23.09 12.46
C ALA A 269 1.60 22.07 12.59
N TYR A 270 2.82 22.43 12.16
CA TYR A 270 4.02 21.62 12.33
C TYR A 270 4.33 21.35 13.81
N LYS A 271 4.38 22.40 14.65
CA LYS A 271 4.65 22.25 16.09
C LYS A 271 3.59 21.42 16.81
N GLN A 272 2.31 21.59 16.48
CA GLN A 272 1.24 20.81 17.09
C GLN A 272 1.32 19.33 16.73
N ALA A 273 1.80 19.00 15.53
CA ALA A 273 2.01 17.61 15.12
C ALA A 273 3.11 16.89 15.91
N LEU A 274 4.04 17.64 16.51
CA LEU A 274 5.11 17.12 17.37
C LEU A 274 4.68 16.87 18.83
N ILE A 275 3.50 17.36 19.23
CA ILE A 275 2.98 17.16 20.58
C ILE A 275 2.27 15.81 20.61
N HIS A 276 3.04 14.75 20.85
CA HIS A 276 2.56 13.38 21.06
C HIS A 276 1.93 13.19 22.44
#